data_AF-A0A2V7RSG4-F1
#
_entry.id   AF-A0A2V7RSG4-F1
#
_cell.length_a   1.000
_cell.length_b   1.000
_cell.length_c   1.000
_cell.angle_alpha   90.00
_cell.angle_beta   90.00
_cell.angle_gamma   90.00
#
_symmetry.space_group_name_H-M   'P 1'
#
loop_
_entity.id
_entity.type
_entity.pdbx_description
1 polymer ?
#
loop_
_entity_poly.entity_id
_entity_poly.type
_entity_poly.pdbx_seq_one_letter_code
_entity_poly.pdbx_strand_id
1 'polypeptide(L)'
;MIELNRLKPVAFVLCLIPAAVLAWDFWGVTHSRPEALGANPIREAEIFTGLWTLRFLAITLAVTPARELFGLGALARFRRMFGLFTFFYACVHLSMWVGVDWFFDWRAMGGEIVKHKYILIGMTTFILLAPLALT
;
A
#
# COMPACT_ATOMS: atom_id res chain seq x y z
N MET A 1 11.19 13.92 28.57
CA MET A 1 11.38 13.35 27.22
C MET A 1 10.29 12.32 26.98
N ILE A 2 9.37 12.56 26.04
CA ILE A 2 8.39 11.54 25.65
C ILE A 2 9.18 10.38 25.03
N GLU A 3 9.11 9.20 25.65
CA GLU A 3 9.64 7.97 25.08
C GLU A 3 9.09 7.82 23.66
N LEU A 4 9.92 8.00 22.62
CA LEU A 4 9.49 7.91 21.21
C LEU A 4 8.82 6.58 20.86
N ASN A 5 9.01 5.53 21.68
CA ASN A 5 8.26 4.28 21.58
C ASN A 5 6.75 4.46 21.81
N ARG A 6 6.32 5.46 22.60
CA ARG A 6 4.89 5.79 22.78
C ARG A 6 4.23 6.37 21.53
N LEU A 7 5.01 6.84 20.55
CA LEU A 7 4.49 7.35 19.28
C LEU A 7 4.28 6.25 18.23
N LYS A 8 4.87 5.06 18.42
CA LYS A 8 4.70 3.93 17.48
C LYS A 8 3.24 3.48 17.34
N PRO A 9 2.45 3.31 18.42
CA PRO A 9 1.04 2.97 18.29
C PRO A 9 0.25 4.03 17.52
N VAL A 10 0.53 5.32 17.78
CA VAL A 10 -0.12 6.42 17.06
C VAL A 10 0.20 6.35 15.58
N ALA A 11 1.48 6.24 15.22
CA ALA A 11 1.90 6.14 13.83
C ALA A 11 1.34 4.88 13.15
N PHE A 12 1.27 3.75 13.84
CA PHE A 12 0.65 2.53 13.34
C PHE A 12 -0.83 2.73 13.01
N VAL A 13 -1.60 3.35 13.92
CA VAL A 13 -3.02 3.68 13.69
C VAL A 13 -3.17 4.65 12.52
N LEU A 14 -2.31 5.66 12.42
CA LEU A 14 -2.32 6.59 11.28
C LEU A 14 -2.07 5.84 9.96
N CYS A 15 -1.17 4.86 9.95
CA CYS A 15 -0.90 4.06 8.76
C CYS A 15 -2.05 3.13 8.36
N LEU A 16 -2.99 2.83 9.27
CA LEU A 16 -4.21 2.05 8.97
C LEU A 16 -5.36 2.90 8.41
N ILE A 17 -5.30 4.23 8.53
CA ILE A 17 -6.37 5.13 8.06
C ILE A 17 -6.75 4.87 6.60
N PRO A 18 -5.82 4.75 5.64
CA PRO A 18 -6.18 4.51 4.24
C PRO A 18 -6.96 3.21 4.03
N ALA A 19 -6.57 2.13 4.70
CA ALA A 19 -7.30 0.87 4.66
C ALA A 19 -8.70 1.00 5.27
N ALA A 20 -8.85 1.74 6.37
CA ALA A 20 -10.15 2.01 6.99
C ALA A 20 -11.06 2.86 6.08
N VAL A 21 -10.50 3.87 5.40
CA VAL A 21 -11.23 4.68 4.42
C VAL A 21 -11.72 3.82 3.27
N LEU A 22 -10.84 2.98 2.69
CA LEU A 22 -11.22 2.09 1.60
C LEU A 22 -12.34 1.12 2.02
N ALA A 23 -12.23 0.51 3.21
CA ALA A 23 -13.26 -0.38 3.74
C ALA A 23 -14.60 0.34 3.95
N TRP A 24 -14.56 1.58 4.44
CA TRP A 24 -15.73 2.43 4.62
C TRP A 24 -16.40 2.79 3.29
N ASP A 25 -15.61 3.05 2.25
CA ASP A 25 -16.14 3.39 0.93
C ASP A 25 -16.74 2.17 0.23
N PHE A 26 -16.13 0.98 0.33
CA PHE A 26 -16.74 -0.29 -0.12
C PHE A 26 -18.06 -0.59 0.59
N TRP A 27 -18.11 -0.38 1.91
CA TRP A 27 -19.35 -0.49 2.68
C TRP A 27 -20.40 0.53 2.19
N GLY A 28 -19.97 1.75 1.88
CA GLY A 28 -20.81 2.80 1.30
C GLY A 28 -21.44 2.39 -0.02
N VAL A 29 -20.63 1.90 -0.97
CA VAL A 29 -21.07 1.47 -2.31
C VAL A 29 -22.17 0.41 -2.23
N THR A 30 -22.09 -0.51 -1.27
CA THR A 30 -23.04 -1.62 -1.12
C THR A 30 -24.35 -1.26 -0.40
N HIS A 31 -24.43 -0.09 0.24
CA HIS A 31 -25.58 0.25 1.11
C HIS A 31 -26.21 1.60 0.83
N SER A 32 -25.43 2.68 0.93
CA SER A 32 -25.97 4.04 1.13
C SER A 32 -25.29 5.12 0.27
N ARG A 33 -24.18 4.80 -0.39
CA ARG A 33 -23.35 5.72 -1.18
C ARG A 33 -22.80 5.01 -2.41
N PRO A 34 -23.63 4.70 -3.43
CA PRO A 34 -23.19 3.96 -4.62
C PRO A 34 -22.05 4.67 -5.38
N GLU A 35 -21.94 5.98 -5.27
CA GLU A 35 -20.90 6.82 -5.87
C GLU A 35 -19.60 6.95 -5.05
N ALA A 36 -19.48 6.30 -3.87
CA ALA A 36 -18.33 6.50 -2.98
C ALA A 36 -16.96 6.13 -3.60
N LEU A 37 -16.94 5.18 -4.55
CA LEU A 37 -15.75 4.79 -5.30
C LEU A 37 -15.87 5.14 -6.80
N GLY A 38 -16.64 6.19 -7.14
CA GLY A 38 -16.79 6.66 -8.51
C GLY A 38 -17.52 5.68 -9.43
N ALA A 39 -17.30 5.82 -10.74
CA ALA A 39 -18.03 5.06 -11.77
C ALA A 39 -17.59 3.60 -11.90
N ASN A 40 -16.32 3.30 -11.60
CA ASN A 40 -15.80 1.94 -11.55
C ASN A 40 -15.12 1.71 -10.19
N PRO A 41 -15.87 1.20 -9.20
CA PRO A 41 -15.38 1.00 -7.84
C PRO A 41 -14.11 0.15 -7.73
N ILE A 42 -13.99 -0.87 -8.58
CA ILE A 42 -12.84 -1.78 -8.56
C ILE A 42 -11.58 -1.03 -9.01
N ARG A 43 -11.67 -0.33 -10.15
CA ARG A 43 -10.55 0.46 -10.69
C ARG A 43 -10.10 1.56 -9.73
N GLU A 44 -11.03 2.28 -9.11
CA GLU A 44 -10.69 3.32 -8.14
C GLU A 44 -10.00 2.73 -6.89
N ALA A 45 -10.47 1.58 -6.41
CA ALA A 45 -9.84 0.87 -5.29
C ALA A 45 -8.41 0.38 -5.65
N GLU A 46 -8.18 -0.10 -6.87
CA GLU A 46 -6.85 -0.48 -7.35
C GLU A 46 -5.89 0.71 -7.42
N ILE A 47 -6.35 1.85 -7.98
CA ILE A 47 -5.56 3.09 -8.03
C ILE A 47 -5.24 3.57 -6.62
N PHE A 48 -6.24 3.58 -5.73
CA PHE A 48 -6.08 4.02 -4.35
C PHE A 48 -5.04 3.17 -3.61
N THR A 49 -5.18 1.85 -3.64
CA THR A 49 -4.26 0.91 -2.95
C THR A 49 -2.85 0.96 -3.53
N GLY A 50 -2.71 1.08 -4.86
CA GLY A 50 -1.42 1.24 -5.53
C GLY A 50 -0.73 2.54 -5.12
N LEU A 51 -1.47 3.65 -5.08
CA LEU A 51 -0.92 4.95 -4.69
C LEU A 51 -0.48 4.98 -3.21
N TRP A 52 -1.23 4.36 -2.31
CA TRP A 52 -0.82 4.25 -0.90
C TRP A 52 0.40 3.35 -0.71
N THR A 53 0.51 2.27 -1.48
CA THR A 53 1.74 1.46 -1.53
C THR A 53 2.95 2.32 -1.90
N LEU A 54 2.85 3.11 -2.98
CA LEU A 54 3.93 4.00 -3.43
C LEU A 54 4.25 5.11 -2.43
N ARG A 55 3.23 5.68 -1.76
CA ARG A 55 3.43 6.68 -0.70
C ARG A 55 4.20 6.09 0.47
N PHE A 56 3.85 4.89 0.96
CA PHE A 56 4.60 4.24 2.04
C PHE A 56 6.00 3.84 1.61
N LEU A 57 6.18 3.39 0.36
CA LEU A 57 7.50 3.12 -0.19
C LEU A 57 8.37 4.38 -0.17
N ALA A 58 7.84 5.50 -0.68
CA ALA A 58 8.53 6.79 -0.68
C ALA A 58 8.87 7.26 0.74
N ILE A 59 7.93 7.17 1.69
CA ILE A 59 8.16 7.48 3.11
C ILE A 59 9.29 6.61 3.68
N THR A 60 9.26 5.31 3.41
CA THR A 60 10.26 4.35 3.91
C THR A 60 11.65 4.67 3.36
N LEU A 61 11.77 4.94 2.06
CA LEU A 61 13.03 5.30 1.41
C LEU A 61 13.53 6.67 1.86
N ALA A 62 12.64 7.61 2.17
CA ALA A 62 12.99 8.94 2.65
C ALA A 62 13.55 8.95 4.08
N VAL A 63 13.38 7.88 4.87
CA VAL A 63 13.91 7.83 6.25
C VAL A 63 15.44 8.01 6.30
N THR A 64 16.17 7.38 5.38
CA THR A 64 17.63 7.46 5.32
C THR A 64 18.12 8.88 5.01
N PRO A 65 17.71 9.52 3.89
CA PRO A 65 18.12 10.89 3.59
C PRO A 65 17.61 11.90 4.63
N ALA A 66 16.41 11.71 5.20
CA ALA A 66 15.91 12.59 6.24
C ALA A 66 16.77 12.53 7.52
N ARG A 67 17.27 11.35 7.88
CA ARG A 67 18.21 11.18 8.98
C ARG A 67 19.54 11.89 8.70
N GLU A 68 20.07 11.73 7.50
CA GLU A 68 21.40 12.26 7.12
C GLU A 68 21.39 13.78 6.94
N LEU A 69 20.36 14.33 6.32
CA LEU A 69 20.27 15.77 6.01
C LEU A 69 19.78 16.61 7.20
N PHE A 70 18.84 16.10 8.00
CA PHE A 70 18.18 16.87 9.06
C PHE A 70 18.56 16.41 10.47
N GLY A 71 19.47 15.44 10.63
CA GLY A 71 19.87 14.92 11.93
C GLY A 71 18.76 14.16 12.68
N LEU A 72 17.69 13.76 11.98
CA LEU A 72 16.50 13.12 12.55
C LEU A 72 16.72 11.63 12.83
N GLY A 73 17.76 11.28 13.60
CA GLY A 73 18.13 9.89 13.92
C GLY A 73 17.00 9.05 14.54
N ALA A 74 16.05 9.71 15.21
CA ALA A 74 14.88 9.07 15.79
C ALA A 74 13.94 8.42 14.74
N LEU A 75 13.91 8.92 13.48
CA LEU A 75 13.10 8.36 12.39
C LEU A 75 13.52 6.94 12.01
N ALA A 76 14.79 6.59 12.23
CA ALA A 76 15.30 5.24 11.94
C ALA A 76 14.51 4.15 12.70
N ARG A 77 13.93 4.49 13.86
CA ARG A 77 13.10 3.59 14.67
C ARG A 77 11.76 3.23 14.02
N PHE A 78 11.30 4.02 13.06
CA PHE A 78 10.03 3.82 12.33
C PHE A 78 10.24 3.20 10.95
N ARG A 79 11.48 3.13 10.44
CA ARG A 79 11.79 2.62 9.09
C ARG A 79 11.17 1.24 8.82
N ARG A 80 11.35 0.31 9.77
CA ARG A 80 10.81 -1.05 9.66
C ARG A 80 9.29 -1.05 9.61
N MET A 81 8.64 -0.23 10.45
CA MET A 81 7.18 -0.16 10.50
C MET A 81 6.61 0.37 9.18
N PHE A 82 7.18 1.44 8.62
CA PHE A 82 6.75 1.95 7.32
C PHE A 82 6.99 0.95 6.19
N GLY A 83 8.13 0.23 6.20
CA GLY A 83 8.39 -0.83 5.21
C GLY A 83 7.38 -1.97 5.28
N LEU A 84 6.97 -2.38 6.50
CA LEU A 84 5.91 -3.37 6.68
C LEU A 84 4.56 -2.86 6.18
N PHE A 85 4.23 -1.58 6.38
CA PHE A 85 3.02 -0.99 5.80
C PHE A 85 3.10 -0.92 4.27
N THR A 86 4.25 -0.57 3.68
CA THR A 86 4.45 -0.66 2.23
C THR A 86 4.09 -2.06 1.72
N PHE A 87 4.62 -3.11 2.35
CA PHE A 87 4.33 -4.48 1.95
C PHE A 87 2.86 -4.86 2.18
N PHE A 88 2.27 -4.47 3.31
CA PHE A 88 0.85 -4.68 3.59
C PHE A 88 -0.05 -4.08 2.49
N TYR A 89 0.15 -2.81 2.14
CA TYR A 89 -0.64 -2.17 1.07
C TYR A 89 -0.34 -2.78 -0.30
N ALA A 90 0.89 -3.25 -0.55
CA ALA A 90 1.21 -3.98 -1.77
C ALA A 90 0.45 -5.31 -1.88
N CYS A 91 0.29 -6.04 -0.76
CA CYS A 91 -0.55 -7.24 -0.70
C CYS A 91 -2.02 -6.91 -0.95
N VAL A 92 -2.54 -5.84 -0.36
CA VAL A 92 -3.92 -5.39 -0.59
C VAL A 92 -4.11 -5.03 -2.07
N HIS A 93 -3.21 -4.25 -2.66
CA HIS A 93 -3.24 -3.89 -4.08
C HIS A 93 -3.19 -5.13 -5.00
N LEU A 94 -2.28 -6.06 -4.73
CA LEU A 94 -2.20 -7.31 -5.50
C LEU A 94 -3.47 -8.14 -5.34
N SER A 95 -4.05 -8.21 -4.14
CA SER A 95 -5.30 -8.94 -3.91
C SER A 95 -6.50 -8.32 -4.62
N MET A 96 -6.53 -6.99 -4.75
CA MET A 96 -7.54 -6.29 -5.55
C MET A 96 -7.44 -6.69 -7.02
N TRP A 97 -6.24 -6.65 -7.60
CA TRP A 97 -6.03 -7.01 -8.99
C TRP A 97 -6.30 -8.50 -9.25
N VAL A 98 -5.65 -9.38 -8.49
CA VAL A 98 -5.74 -10.83 -8.68
C VAL A 98 -7.13 -11.38 -8.36
N GLY A 99 -7.71 -10.96 -7.23
CA GLY A 99 -8.90 -11.57 -6.66
C GLY A 99 -10.20 -10.84 -6.98
N VAL A 100 -10.17 -9.51 -7.08
CA VAL A 100 -11.39 -8.69 -7.26
C VAL A 100 -11.61 -8.29 -8.71
N ASP A 101 -10.58 -7.81 -9.40
CA ASP A 101 -10.69 -7.41 -10.81
C ASP A 101 -10.72 -8.63 -11.74
N TRP A 102 -9.77 -9.55 -11.57
CA TRP A 102 -9.61 -10.68 -12.47
C TRP A 102 -10.20 -12.01 -11.98
N PHE A 103 -10.71 -12.07 -10.74
CA PHE A 103 -11.30 -13.29 -10.16
C PHE A 103 -10.46 -14.57 -10.37
N PHE A 104 -9.13 -14.44 -10.26
CA PHE A 104 -8.16 -15.53 -10.46
C PHE A 104 -8.13 -16.13 -11.89
N ASP A 105 -8.57 -15.39 -12.92
CA ASP A 105 -8.42 -15.80 -14.33
C ASP A 105 -6.97 -15.63 -14.81
N TRP A 106 -6.16 -16.66 -14.57
CA TRP A 106 -4.73 -16.70 -14.93
C TRP A 106 -4.46 -16.52 -16.42
N ARG A 107 -5.39 -16.94 -17.29
CA ARG A 107 -5.19 -16.83 -18.73
C ARG A 107 -5.36 -15.37 -19.16
N ALA A 108 -6.41 -14.72 -18.71
CA ALA A 108 -6.69 -13.34 -19.06
C ALA A 108 -5.65 -12.38 -18.45
N MET A 109 -5.28 -12.59 -17.19
CA MET A 109 -4.20 -11.84 -16.53
C MET A 109 -2.85 -12.00 -17.24
N GLY A 110 -2.52 -13.21 -17.70
CA GLY A 110 -1.31 -13.46 -18.48
C GLY A 110 -1.26 -12.61 -19.76
N GLY A 111 -2.39 -12.49 -20.47
CA GLY A 111 -2.52 -11.62 -21.63
C GLY A 111 -2.32 -10.14 -21.28
N GLU A 112 -2.86 -9.71 -20.14
CA GLU A 112 -2.75 -8.33 -19.67
C GLU A 112 -1.31 -7.93 -19.30
N ILE A 113 -0.56 -8.83 -18.65
CA ILE A 113 0.86 -8.62 -18.31
C ILE A 113 1.71 -8.42 -19.58
N VAL A 114 1.46 -9.21 -20.63
CA VAL A 114 2.17 -9.10 -21.91
C VAL A 114 1.87 -7.76 -22.59
N LYS A 115 0.60 -7.32 -22.52
CA LYS A 115 0.16 -6.07 -23.13
C LYS A 115 0.69 -4.84 -22.38
N HIS A 116 0.80 -4.90 -21.06
CA HIS A 116 1.08 -3.76 -20.19
C HIS A 116 2.34 -3.95 -19.34
N LYS A 117 3.48 -3.47 -19.86
CA LYS A 117 4.80 -3.61 -19.23
C LYS A 117 4.90 -3.01 -17.81
N TYR A 118 4.06 -2.04 -17.45
CA TYR A 118 4.06 -1.47 -16.10
C TYR A 118 3.67 -2.49 -15.02
N ILE A 119 2.89 -3.52 -15.37
CA ILE A 119 2.48 -4.59 -14.45
C ILE A 119 3.72 -5.39 -14.01
N LEU A 120 4.65 -5.67 -14.93
CA LEU A 120 5.90 -6.36 -14.61
C LEU A 120 6.77 -5.60 -13.60
N ILE A 121 6.79 -4.26 -13.69
CA ILE A 121 7.50 -3.42 -12.73
C ILE A 121 6.87 -3.54 -11.35
N GLY A 122 5.54 -3.51 -11.27
CA GLY A 122 4.79 -3.72 -10.04
C GLY A 122 5.07 -5.09 -9.40
N MET A 123 4.99 -6.17 -10.19
CA MET A 123 5.28 -7.53 -9.73
C MET A 123 6.72 -7.69 -9.24
N THR A 124 7.69 -7.14 -9.99
CA THR A 124 9.10 -7.17 -9.60
C THR A 124 9.30 -6.44 -8.27
N THR A 125 8.68 -5.27 -8.12
CA THR A 125 8.73 -4.49 -6.87
C THR A 125 8.15 -5.30 -5.70
N PHE A 126 7.00 -5.96 -5.90
CA PHE A 126 6.38 -6.82 -4.89
C PHE A 126 7.30 -7.97 -4.46
N ILE A 127 7.93 -8.66 -5.43
CA ILE A 127 8.88 -9.75 -5.15
C ILE A 127 10.08 -9.25 -4.34
N LEU A 128 10.60 -8.06 -4.63
CA LEU A 128 11.71 -7.46 -3.88
C LEU A 128 11.30 -7.00 -2.47
N LEU A 129 10.05 -6.56 -2.29
CA LEU A 129 9.52 -6.16 -0.98
C LEU A 129 9.32 -7.37 -0.05
N ALA A 130 9.03 -8.56 -0.58
CA ALA A 130 8.79 -9.77 0.22
C ALA A 130 9.97 -10.16 1.16
N PRO A 131 11.22 -10.34 0.69
CA PRO A 131 12.34 -10.65 1.59
C PRO A 131 12.64 -9.49 2.55
N LEU A 132 12.41 -8.25 2.13
CA LEU A 132 12.59 -7.07 3.00
C LEU A 132 11.57 -7.02 4.14
N ALA A 133 10.37 -7.56 3.94
CA ALA A 133 9.34 -7.68 4.98
C ALA A 133 9.57 -8.87 5.93
N LEU A 134 10.20 -9.94 5.43
CA LEU A 134 10.51 -11.15 6.20
C LEU A 134 11.73 -11.01 7.13
N THR A 135 12.60 -10.05 6.86
CA THR A 135 13.85 -9.80 7.62
C THR A 135 13.73 -8.63 8.59
#